data_AF-A0A285LR48-F1
#
_entry.id   AF-A0A285LR48-F1
#
_cell.length_a   1.000
_cell.length_b   1.000
_cell.length_c   1.000
_cell.angle_alpha   90.00
_cell.angle_beta   90.00
_cell.angle_gamma   90.00
#
_symmetry.space_group_name_H-M   'P 1'
#
loop_
_entity.id
_entity.type
_entity.pdbx_description
1 polymer ?
#
loop_
_entity_poly.entity_id
_entity_poly.type
_entity_poly.pdbx_seq_one_letter_code
_entity_poly.pdbx_strand_id
1 'polypeptide(L)'
;MAVQVIGSSLMTSDLTPHRARSVGQEGWVVSYLPGRTLTCAQAVAALRVAEVVPSLLDTVGQLADEVGLTALEAVGMAAHLAPWDERPAPRRSRLLGSARERVGVA
;
A
#
# COMPACT_ATOMS: atom_id res chain seq x y z
N MET A 1 -19.12 10.80 -0.89
CA MET A 1 -17.93 10.73 -1.75
C MET A 1 -18.34 10.82 -3.22
N ALA A 2 -18.38 12.02 -3.78
CA ALA A 2 -18.92 12.24 -5.13
C ALA A 2 -17.85 12.87 -6.04
N VAL A 3 -17.29 12.07 -6.96
CA VAL A 3 -16.56 12.64 -8.10
C VAL A 3 -17.62 13.11 -9.10
N GLN A 4 -17.63 14.41 -9.36
CA GLN A 4 -18.56 15.04 -10.29
C GLN A 4 -17.87 15.21 -11.64
N VAL A 5 -18.53 14.77 -12.71
CA VAL A 5 -18.10 15.00 -14.10
C VAL A 5 -18.92 16.14 -14.68
N ILE A 6 -18.28 17.26 -15.00
CA ILE A 6 -18.92 18.45 -15.57
C ILE A 6 -18.67 18.46 -17.08
N GLY A 7 -19.74 18.28 -17.85
CA GLY A 7 -19.74 18.45 -19.31
C GLY A 7 -18.67 17.66 -20.06
N SER A 8 -18.34 16.44 -19.60
CA SER A 8 -17.27 15.57 -20.16
C SER A 8 -15.86 16.18 -20.23
N SER A 9 -15.63 17.33 -19.60
CA SER A 9 -14.39 18.11 -19.73
C SER A 9 -13.64 18.32 -18.43
N LEU A 10 -14.32 18.20 -17.29
CA LEU A 10 -13.76 18.44 -15.96
C LEU A 10 -14.30 17.42 -14.96
N MET A 11 -13.41 16.88 -14.13
CA MET A 11 -13.76 16.08 -12.95
C MET A 11 -13.26 16.78 -11.70
N THR A 12 -14.14 16.88 -10.70
CA THR A 12 -13.84 17.45 -9.39
C THR A 12 -14.34 16.55 -8.28
N SER A 13 -13.82 16.75 -7.09
CA SER A 13 -14.26 16.08 -5.86
C SER A 13 -14.47 17.13 -4.77
N ASP A 14 -15.37 16.84 -3.84
CA ASP A 14 -15.63 17.61 -2.64
C ASP A 14 -14.57 17.42 -1.55
N LEU A 15 -13.75 16.37 -1.64
CA LEU A 15 -12.80 15.99 -0.60
C LEU A 15 -11.33 16.28 -0.95
N THR A 16 -11.05 16.79 -2.13
CA THR A 16 -9.68 17.12 -2.54
C THR A 16 -9.64 18.35 -3.45
N PRO A 17 -8.62 19.23 -3.33
CA PRO A 17 -8.45 20.35 -4.25
C PRO A 17 -7.97 19.92 -5.65
N HIS A 18 -7.60 18.64 -5.81
CA HIS A 18 -7.16 18.11 -7.10
C HIS A 18 -8.32 17.91 -8.06
N ARG A 19 -8.03 18.10 -9.35
CA ARG A 19 -9.01 18.03 -10.44
C ARG A 19 -8.45 17.29 -11.64
N ALA A 20 -9.31 16.69 -12.43
CA ALA A 20 -8.96 16.12 -13.72
C ALA A 20 -9.58 16.93 -14.86
N ARG A 21 -8.82 17.19 -15.93
CA ARG A 21 -9.29 17.90 -17.12
C ARG A 21 -9.15 17.01 -18.35
N SER A 22 -10.18 16.96 -19.18
CA SER A 22 -10.13 16.26 -20.47
C SER A 22 -9.20 16.99 -21.43
N VAL A 23 -8.41 16.22 -22.18
CA VAL A 23 -7.52 16.71 -23.25
C VAL A 23 -7.96 16.22 -24.64
N GLY A 24 -9.16 15.63 -24.75
CA GLY A 24 -9.67 15.01 -25.97
C GLY A 24 -9.25 13.55 -26.12
N GLN A 25 -9.83 12.84 -27.10
CA GLN A 25 -9.55 11.42 -27.39
C GLN A 25 -9.66 10.50 -26.17
N GLU A 26 -10.67 10.70 -25.31
CA GLU A 26 -10.84 9.98 -24.03
C GLU A 26 -9.68 10.15 -23.01
N GLY A 27 -8.78 11.09 -23.27
CA GLY A 27 -7.62 11.40 -22.44
C GLY A 27 -7.91 12.44 -21.35
N TRP A 28 -7.32 12.24 -20.18
CA TRP A 28 -7.48 13.07 -19.00
C TRP A 28 -6.12 13.38 -18.35
N VAL A 29 -5.96 14.59 -17.85
CA VAL A 29 -4.79 14.99 -17.03
C VAL A 29 -5.27 15.34 -15.63
N VAL A 30 -4.53 14.92 -14.61
CA VAL A 30 -4.86 15.19 -13.20
C VAL A 30 -3.83 16.16 -12.62
N SER A 31 -4.27 17.15 -11.84
CA SER A 31 -3.41 18.27 -11.43
C SER A 31 -2.15 17.86 -10.65
N TYR A 32 -2.14 16.73 -9.93
CA TYR A 32 -0.96 16.23 -9.20
C TYR A 32 -0.15 15.17 -9.96
N LEU A 33 -0.57 14.78 -11.17
CA LEU A 33 0.12 13.81 -12.03
C LEU A 33 0.54 14.47 -13.35
N PRO A 34 1.44 15.47 -13.32
CA PRO A 34 1.87 16.15 -14.53
C PRO A 34 2.57 15.19 -15.50
N GLY A 35 2.37 15.42 -16.80
CA GLY A 35 2.99 14.63 -17.86
C GLY A 35 2.35 13.26 -18.12
N ARG A 36 1.25 12.90 -17.44
CA ARG A 36 0.49 11.68 -17.71
C ARG A 36 -0.85 11.98 -18.36
N THR A 37 -1.16 11.23 -19.41
CA THR A 37 -2.51 11.17 -20.00
C THR A 37 -3.15 9.87 -19.56
N LEU A 38 -4.29 9.99 -18.89
CA LEU A 38 -5.02 8.89 -18.26
C LEU A 38 -6.35 8.66 -18.99
N THR A 39 -6.86 7.44 -18.89
CA THR A 39 -8.25 7.16 -19.23
C THR A 39 -9.20 7.78 -18.20
N CYS A 40 -10.48 7.92 -18.56
CA CYS A 40 -11.53 8.35 -17.64
C CYS A 40 -11.50 7.57 -16.30
N ALA A 41 -11.45 6.23 -16.36
CA ALA A 41 -11.42 5.39 -15.16
C ALA A 41 -10.16 5.61 -14.29
N GLN A 42 -9.00 5.79 -14.93
CA GLN A 42 -7.75 6.10 -14.21
C GLN A 42 -7.77 7.50 -13.60
N ALA A 43 -8.38 8.48 -14.25
CA ALA A 43 -8.54 9.83 -13.71
C ALA A 43 -9.46 9.83 -12.47
N VAL A 44 -10.55 9.06 -12.51
CA VAL A 44 -11.39 8.84 -11.31
C VAL A 44 -10.59 8.17 -10.21
N ALA A 45 -9.85 7.09 -10.51
CA ALA A 45 -9.00 6.42 -9.52
C ALA A 45 -7.94 7.36 -8.91
N ALA A 46 -7.32 8.21 -9.72
CA ALA A 46 -6.37 9.21 -9.23
C ALA A 46 -7.02 10.23 -8.28
N LEU A 47 -8.21 10.75 -8.62
CA LEU A 47 -8.95 11.62 -7.69
C LEU A 47 -9.27 10.91 -6.38
N ARG A 48 -9.70 9.64 -6.44
CA ARG A 48 -9.96 8.81 -5.24
C ARG A 48 -8.71 8.62 -4.38
N VAL A 49 -7.53 8.43 -4.99
CA VAL A 49 -6.25 8.40 -4.25
C VAL A 49 -6.00 9.74 -3.55
N ALA A 50 -6.20 10.86 -4.24
CA ALA A 50 -6.02 12.19 -3.70
C ALA A 50 -7.02 12.58 -2.59
N GLU A 51 -8.16 11.89 -2.49
CA GLU A 51 -9.11 12.02 -1.38
C GLU A 51 -8.64 11.26 -0.13
N VAL A 52 -8.16 10.03 -0.31
CA VAL A 52 -7.89 9.11 0.81
C VAL A 52 -6.51 9.33 1.44
N VAL A 53 -5.48 9.60 0.63
CA VAL A 53 -4.09 9.66 1.10
C VAL A 53 -3.87 10.73 2.18
N PRO A 54 -4.39 11.97 2.08
CA PRO A 54 -4.18 12.98 3.12
C PRO A 54 -4.65 12.53 4.50
N SER A 55 -5.88 12.01 4.61
CA SER A 55 -6.43 11.55 5.89
C SER A 55 -5.68 10.35 6.48
N LEU A 56 -5.20 9.44 5.62
CA LEU A 56 -4.34 8.34 6.05
C LEU A 56 -3.00 8.85 6.57
N LEU A 57 -2.36 9.77 5.86
CA LEU A 57 -1.08 10.37 6.28
C LEU A 57 -1.21 11.17 7.58
N ASP A 58 -2.32 11.88 7.79
CA ASP A 58 -2.58 12.59 9.04
C ASP A 58 -2.69 11.60 10.22
N THR A 59 -3.43 10.51 10.03
CA THR A 59 -3.60 9.46 11.06
C THR A 59 -2.27 8.78 11.38
N VAL A 60 -1.52 8.40 10.35
CA VAL A 60 -0.20 7.76 10.53
C VAL A 60 0.79 8.75 11.13
N GLY A 61 0.76 10.02 10.73
CA GLY A 61 1.64 11.07 11.26
C GLY A 61 1.50 11.23 12.77
N GLN A 62 0.26 11.31 13.28
CA GLN A 62 0.00 11.40 14.71
C GLN A 62 0.60 10.23 15.51
N LEU A 63 0.52 9.01 14.98
CA LEU A 63 1.10 7.82 15.61
C LEU A 63 2.62 7.74 15.41
N ALA A 64 3.12 8.17 14.27
CA ALA A 64 4.54 8.16 13.95
C ALA A 64 5.32 9.13 14.85
N ASP A 65 4.73 10.27 15.19
CA ASP A 65 5.30 11.24 16.13
C ASP A 65 5.56 10.61 17.52
N GLU A 66 4.71 9.68 17.98
CA GLU A 66 4.89 8.99 19.27
C GLU A 66 6.14 8.10 19.30
N VAL A 67 6.59 7.64 18.14
CA VAL A 67 7.78 6.77 17.99
C VAL A 67 8.96 7.49 17.34
N GLY A 68 8.87 8.81 17.17
CA GLY A 68 9.94 9.66 16.64
C GLY A 68 10.20 9.46 15.14
N LEU A 69 9.16 9.15 14.36
CA LEU A 69 9.23 8.93 12.91
C LEU A 69 8.37 9.93 12.16
N THR A 70 8.73 10.21 10.92
CA THR A 70 7.80 10.86 9.99
C THR A 70 6.74 9.87 9.48
N ALA A 71 5.58 10.37 9.05
CA ALA A 71 4.52 9.53 8.50
C ALA A 71 5.00 8.63 7.35
N LEU A 72 5.85 9.14 6.46
CA LEU A 72 6.35 8.38 5.31
C LEU A 72 7.36 7.30 5.71
N GLU A 73 8.21 7.57 6.71
CA GLU A 73 9.10 6.55 7.27
C GLU A 73 8.30 5.43 7.93
N ALA A 74 7.28 5.78 8.72
CA ALA A 74 6.41 4.81 9.37
C ALA A 74 5.68 3.92 8.34
N VAL A 75 5.08 4.52 7.31
CA VAL A 75 4.44 3.76 6.21
C VAL A 75 5.44 2.85 5.52
N GLY A 76 6.61 3.38 5.12
CA GLY A 76 7.62 2.61 4.41
C GLY A 76 8.14 1.43 5.23
N MET A 77 8.41 1.65 6.51
CA MET A 77 8.90 0.59 7.40
C MET A 77 7.83 -0.46 7.68
N ALA A 78 6.61 -0.06 8.01
CA ALA A 78 5.52 -0.99 8.27
C ALA A 78 5.13 -1.83 7.04
N ALA A 79 5.22 -1.26 5.83
CA ALA A 79 4.86 -1.96 4.60
C ALA A 79 5.97 -2.87 4.04
N HIS A 80 7.24 -2.54 4.29
CA HIS A 80 8.36 -3.19 3.61
C HIS A 80 9.35 -3.92 4.51
N LEU A 81 9.40 -3.63 5.81
CA LEU A 81 10.28 -4.36 6.71
C LEU A 81 9.66 -5.71 7.07
N ALA A 82 10.47 -6.75 6.98
CA ALA A 82 10.08 -8.08 7.41
C ALA A 82 9.79 -8.06 8.93
N PRO A 83 8.73 -8.75 9.38
CA PRO A 83 8.60 -9.11 10.79
C PRO A 83 9.86 -9.82 11.27
N TRP A 84 10.12 -9.77 12.58
CA TRP A 84 11.21 -10.55 13.15
C TRP A 84 11.08 -12.01 12.76
N ASP A 85 12.25 -12.64 12.54
CA ASP A 85 12.45 -13.99 12.01
C ASP A 85 11.39 -14.97 12.54
N GLU A 86 10.31 -15.19 11.77
CA GLU A 86 9.32 -16.25 12.01
C GLU A 86 9.94 -17.61 11.63
N ARG A 87 11.16 -17.89 12.06
CA ARG A 87 11.73 -19.23 11.91
C ARG A 87 10.82 -20.16 12.72
N PRO A 88 10.08 -21.10 12.08
CA PRO A 88 9.37 -22.10 12.85
C PRO A 88 10.43 -22.82 13.68
N ALA A 89 10.24 -22.83 15.00
CA ALA A 89 11.15 -23.46 15.93
C ALA A 89 11.58 -24.83 15.37
N PRO A 90 12.87 -25.17 15.34
CA PRO A 90 13.32 -26.40 14.72
C PRO A 90 12.56 -27.54 15.38
N ARG A 91 11.69 -28.21 14.60
CA ARG A 91 11.06 -29.44 15.03
C ARG A 91 12.21 -30.37 15.37
N ARG A 92 12.44 -30.60 16.67
CA ARG A 92 13.30 -31.66 17.16
C ARG A 92 12.73 -32.97 16.62
N SER A 93 13.15 -33.29 15.40
CA SER A 93 13.04 -34.61 14.82
C SER A 93 13.58 -35.54 15.89
N ARG A 94 12.71 -36.39 16.41
CA ARG A 94 13.04 -37.47 17.35
C ARG A 94 13.94 -38.46 16.62
N LEU A 95 15.18 -38.07 16.36
CA LEU A 95 16.30 -38.94 16.00
C LEU A 95 16.96 -39.46 17.28
N LEU A 96 16.14 -39.93 18.22
CA LEU A 96 16.53 -40.72 19.39
C LEU A 96 15.47 -41.81 19.54
N GLY A 97 15.48 -42.73 18.58
CA GLY A 97 14.50 -43.81 18.51
C GLY A 97 14.75 -44.78 17.37
N SER A 98 16.00 -45.02 16.98
CA SER A 98 16.34 -46.16 16.11
C SER A 98 17.82 -46.55 16.17
N ALA A 99 18.45 -46.46 17.34
CA ALA A 99 19.62 -47.30 17.61
C ALA A 99 19.13 -48.72 17.94
N ARG A 100 18.56 -49.36 16.92
CA ARG A 100 18.27 -50.79 16.87
C ARG A 100 19.61 -51.52 16.97
N GLU A 101 19.77 -52.27 18.05
CA GLU A 101 19.84 -53.72 17.91
C GLU A 101 20.90 -54.19 16.89
N ARG A 102 22.17 -54.07 17.26
CA ARG A 102 23.23 -54.93 16.73
C ARG A 102 24.26 -55.24 17.82
N VAL A 103 23.99 -56.27 18.60
CA VAL A 103 25.04 -57.15 19.10
C VAL A 103 24.57 -58.56 18.83
N GLY A 104 25.17 -59.19 17.83
CA GLY A 104 24.97 -60.59 17.51
C GLY A 104 26.00 -61.48 18.20
N VAL A 105 25.76 -62.77 18.02
CA VAL A 105 26.73 -63.89 18.02
C VAL A 105 27.19 -64.36 19.39
N ALA A 106 26.57 -65.45 19.87
CA ALA A 106 27.15 -66.80 19.88
C ALA A 106 26.10 -67.83 20.30
#